data_AF-A0AAQ3SJ43-F1
#
_entry.id   AF-A0AAQ3SJ43-F1
#
_cell.length_a   1.000
_cell.length_b   1.000
_cell.length_c   1.000
_cell.angle_alpha   90.00
_cell.angle_beta   90.00
_cell.angle_gamma   90.00
#
_symmetry.space_group_name_H-M   'P 1'
#
loop_
_entity.id
_entity.type
_entity.pdbx_description
1 polymer ?
#
loop_
_entity_poly.entity_id
_entity_poly.type
_entity_poly.pdbx_seq_one_letter_code
_entity_poly.pdbx_strand_id
1 'polypeptide(L)'
;MPLPLPNVPIISQYLKILDLEMMTFKRSSLDFSGCPALVELKTKRVELYGNLSPPFLKHLSMKTCFFGTGSFRARIYTPGLISLVLDDFICRTPLLENMPLLVSAIVRVTQFCEDDCSKSSYGDCGYLRCLGCYDSRLGADDRRGESLLLKGLSQVTELELSVVSPMV
;
A
#
# COMPACT_ATOMS: atom_id res chain seq x y z
N MET A 1 8.73 0.57 -19.72
CA MET A 1 9.36 1.48 -18.74
C MET A 1 8.29 2.44 -18.26
N PRO A 2 8.06 2.58 -16.94
CA PRO A 2 7.11 3.56 -16.41
C PRO A 2 7.59 4.99 -16.69
N LEU A 3 6.64 5.92 -16.85
CA LEU A 3 6.90 7.33 -17.05
C LEU A 3 6.97 8.04 -15.69
N PRO A 4 7.95 8.92 -15.44
CA PRO A 4 7.94 9.71 -14.22
C PRO A 4 6.74 10.66 -14.27
N LEU A 5 5.94 10.68 -13.20
CA LEU A 5 4.95 11.74 -13.07
C LEU A 5 5.71 13.07 -13.01
N PRO A 6 5.28 14.13 -13.75
CA PRO A 6 5.87 15.45 -13.58
C PRO A 6 5.85 15.81 -12.11
N ASN A 7 6.94 16.39 -11.60
CA ASN A 7 7.03 16.77 -10.18
C ASN A 7 6.24 18.06 -9.91
N VAL A 8 5.08 18.19 -10.55
CA VAL A 8 4.17 19.31 -10.53
C VAL A 8 2.89 18.80 -9.86
N PRO A 9 2.40 19.46 -8.80
CA PRO A 9 1.17 19.06 -8.15
C PRO A 9 0.00 19.13 -9.13
N ILE A 10 -0.82 18.08 -9.16
CA ILE A 10 -2.09 18.11 -9.89
C ILE A 10 -3.03 19.00 -9.08
N ILE A 11 -3.49 20.08 -9.69
CA ILE A 11 -4.40 21.05 -9.05
C ILE A 11 -5.71 21.05 -9.83
N SER A 12 -6.79 20.66 -9.17
CA SER A 12 -8.13 20.72 -9.75
C SER A 12 -9.20 20.68 -8.67
N GLN A 13 -10.07 21.69 -8.68
CA GLN A 13 -11.20 21.78 -7.75
C GLN A 13 -12.34 20.79 -8.08
N TYR A 14 -12.28 20.14 -9.25
CA TYR A 14 -13.37 19.32 -9.78
C TYR A 14 -12.96 17.89 -10.13
N LEU A 15 -11.67 17.57 -10.05
CA LEU A 15 -11.17 16.22 -10.34
C LEU A 15 -11.68 15.25 -9.29
N LYS A 16 -12.57 14.34 -9.70
CA LYS A 16 -13.17 13.32 -8.82
C LYS A 16 -12.46 11.97 -8.89
N ILE A 17 -11.98 11.63 -10.08
CA ILE A 17 -11.40 10.32 -10.39
C ILE A 17 -10.05 10.58 -11.07
N LEU A 18 -9.02 9.90 -10.59
CA LEU A 18 -7.70 9.91 -11.19
C LEU A 18 -7.30 8.47 -11.51
N ASP A 19 -7.02 8.19 -12.78
CA ASP A 19 -6.59 6.88 -13.25
C ASP A 19 -5.20 7.00 -13.89
N LEU A 20 -4.23 6.26 -13.36
CA LEU A 20 -2.82 6.36 -13.69
C LEU A 20 -2.26 4.98 -14.00
N GLU A 21 -1.72 4.82 -15.20
CA GLU A 21 -1.10 3.57 -15.64
C GLU A 21 0.36 3.81 -16.05
N MET A 22 1.25 2.88 -15.70
CA MET A 22 2.68 2.92 -16.09
C MET A 22 3.39 4.19 -15.63
N MET A 23 3.20 4.56 -14.36
CA MET A 23 3.79 5.77 -13.76
C MET A 23 4.75 5.46 -12.61
N THR A 24 5.75 6.33 -12.42
CA THR A 24 6.62 6.32 -11.23
C THR A 24 6.28 7.50 -10.32
N PHE A 25 5.91 7.21 -9.07
CA PHE A 25 5.67 8.19 -8.02
C PHE A 25 6.86 8.28 -7.07
N LYS A 26 7.49 9.45 -7.04
CA LYS A 26 8.50 9.81 -6.03
C LYS A 26 7.79 10.36 -4.79
N ARG A 27 8.52 10.53 -3.67
CA ARG A 27 7.95 11.04 -2.41
C ARG A 27 7.15 12.33 -2.55
N SER A 28 7.56 13.23 -3.46
CA SER A 28 6.92 14.53 -3.68
C SER A 28 5.71 14.50 -4.60
N SER A 29 5.50 13.44 -5.38
CA SER A 29 4.44 13.36 -6.40
C SER A 29 3.15 12.68 -5.92
N LEU A 30 3.03 12.42 -4.61
CA LEU A 30 1.86 11.81 -3.96
C LEU A 30 1.07 12.84 -3.14
N ASP A 31 1.24 14.13 -3.42
CA ASP A 31 0.47 15.20 -2.81
C ASP A 31 -0.77 15.52 -3.65
N PHE A 32 -1.94 15.15 -3.13
CA PHE A 32 -3.25 15.40 -3.74
C PHE A 32 -4.01 16.54 -3.03
N SER A 33 -3.34 17.34 -2.19
CA SER A 33 -3.95 18.47 -1.49
C SER A 33 -4.58 19.50 -2.43
N GLY A 34 -4.05 19.64 -3.65
CA GLY A 34 -4.59 20.49 -4.72
C GLY A 34 -5.86 19.96 -5.40
N CYS A 35 -6.31 18.75 -5.04
CA CYS A 35 -7.49 18.09 -5.61
C CYS A 35 -8.51 17.71 -4.52
N PRO A 36 -9.18 18.70 -3.88
CA PRO A 36 -10.08 18.43 -2.74
C PRO A 36 -11.32 17.60 -3.11
N ALA A 37 -11.70 17.57 -4.39
CA ALA A 37 -12.83 16.78 -4.88
C ALA A 37 -12.46 15.33 -5.23
N LEU A 38 -11.18 14.93 -5.12
CA LEU A 38 -10.71 13.61 -5.52
C LEU A 38 -11.21 12.54 -4.55
N VAL A 39 -12.09 11.67 -5.05
CA VAL A 39 -12.70 10.59 -4.27
C VAL A 39 -12.19 9.21 -4.67
N GLU A 40 -11.66 9.06 -5.89
CA GLU A 40 -11.23 7.77 -6.44
C GLU A 40 -9.86 7.87 -7.11
N LEU A 41 -8.95 6.96 -6.73
CA LEU A 41 -7.62 6.82 -7.29
C LEU A 41 -7.44 5.39 -7.78
N LYS A 42 -7.19 5.25 -9.08
CA LYS A 42 -6.82 4.00 -9.74
C LYS A 42 -5.38 4.08 -10.19
N THR A 43 -4.60 3.09 -9.81
CA THR A 43 -3.23 2.93 -10.27
C THR A 43 -3.03 1.53 -10.82
N LYS A 44 -2.28 1.44 -11.91
CA LYS A 44 -1.92 0.17 -12.54
C LYS A 44 -0.48 0.21 -13.03
N ARG A 45 0.32 -0.83 -12.73
CA ARG A 45 1.72 -0.91 -13.17
C ARG A 45 2.53 0.31 -12.73
N VAL A 46 2.39 0.70 -11.46
CA VAL A 46 3.05 1.89 -10.91
C VAL A 46 4.16 1.55 -9.93
N GLU A 47 5.16 2.41 -9.86
CA GLU A 47 6.23 2.33 -8.86
C GLU A 47 6.07 3.43 -7.82
N LEU A 48 6.06 3.06 -6.54
CA LEU A 48 5.83 3.96 -5.41
C LEU A 48 7.05 3.99 -4.50
N TYR A 49 7.68 5.16 -4.39
CA TYR A 49 8.87 5.37 -3.56
C TYR A 49 8.57 6.20 -2.30
N GLY A 50 7.33 6.16 -1.80
CA GLY A 50 6.86 6.97 -0.67
C GLY A 50 5.56 6.47 -0.05
N ASN A 51 5.01 7.28 0.85
CA ASN A 51 3.71 7.02 1.50
C ASN A 51 2.57 7.64 0.69
N LEU A 52 1.40 7.03 0.74
CA LEU A 52 0.18 7.51 0.12
C LEU A 52 -0.75 8.04 1.22
N SER A 53 -1.00 9.36 1.23
CA SER A 53 -1.85 9.98 2.26
C SER A 53 -2.89 11.00 1.77
N PRO A 54 -3.72 10.70 0.75
CA PRO A 54 -4.81 11.59 0.33
C PRO A 54 -5.99 11.52 1.33
N PRO A 55 -6.29 12.61 2.08
CA PRO A 55 -7.28 12.56 3.16
C PRO A 55 -8.73 12.45 2.67
N PHE A 56 -9.01 12.86 1.43
CA PHE A 56 -10.37 12.92 0.85
C PHE A 56 -10.76 11.66 0.09
N LEU A 57 -9.82 10.74 -0.10
CA LEU A 57 -10.01 9.55 -0.93
C LEU A 57 -11.00 8.58 -0.27
N LYS A 58 -11.96 8.11 -1.06
CA LYS A 58 -12.95 7.09 -0.65
C LYS A 58 -12.67 5.73 -1.29
N HIS A 59 -12.12 5.71 -2.49
CA HIS A 59 -11.88 4.49 -3.25
C HIS A 59 -10.45 4.45 -3.76
N LEU A 60 -9.71 3.40 -3.39
CA LEU A 60 -8.34 3.18 -3.81
C LEU A 60 -8.24 1.82 -4.51
N SER A 61 -7.75 1.82 -5.75
CA SER A 61 -7.43 0.58 -6.47
C SER A 61 -6.00 0.64 -6.96
N MET A 62 -5.17 -0.29 -6.51
CA MET A 62 -3.76 -0.41 -6.87
C MET A 62 -3.51 -1.81 -7.43
N LYS A 63 -3.09 -1.88 -8.69
CA LYS A 63 -2.89 -3.14 -9.42
C LYS A 63 -1.48 -3.24 -9.99
N THR A 64 -0.81 -4.38 -9.85
CA THR A 64 0.54 -4.60 -10.40
C THR A 64 1.51 -3.50 -9.91
N CYS A 65 1.56 -3.25 -8.60
CA CYS A 65 2.30 -2.11 -8.02
C CYS A 65 3.63 -2.54 -7.39
N PHE A 66 4.66 -1.70 -7.53
CA PHE A 66 5.97 -1.91 -6.91
C PHE A 66 6.18 -0.91 -5.76
N PHE A 67 6.36 -1.40 -4.53
CA PHE A 67 6.61 -0.57 -3.35
C PHE A 67 8.11 -0.43 -3.08
N GLY A 68 8.75 0.51 -3.79
CA GLY A 68 10.19 0.78 -3.80
C GLY A 68 10.72 1.58 -2.60
N THR A 69 10.22 1.35 -1.38
CA THR A 69 10.62 2.13 -0.17
C THR A 69 11.90 1.61 0.50
N GLY A 70 12.61 0.69 -0.14
CA GLY A 70 13.87 0.12 0.34
C GLY A 70 13.68 -0.57 1.69
N SER A 71 14.45 -0.17 2.69
CA SER A 71 14.35 -0.75 4.04
C SER A 71 13.15 -0.26 4.86
N PHE A 72 12.26 0.58 4.34
CA PHE A 72 11.01 1.00 4.99
C PHE A 72 9.79 0.38 4.29
N ARG A 73 8.70 0.13 5.01
CA ARG A 73 7.42 -0.27 4.40
C ARG A 73 6.66 0.97 3.93
N ALA A 74 6.08 0.91 2.74
CA ALA A 74 5.20 1.97 2.27
C ALA A 74 3.97 2.06 3.19
N ARG A 75 3.53 3.28 3.53
CA ARG A 75 2.34 3.49 4.36
C ARG A 75 1.21 4.06 3.53
N ILE A 76 0.00 3.54 3.76
CA ILE A 76 -1.23 4.07 3.18
C ILE A 76 -2.06 4.63 4.34
N TYR A 77 -2.22 5.95 4.37
CA TYR A 77 -2.98 6.68 5.38
C TYR A 77 -4.13 7.44 4.74
N THR A 78 -5.29 6.81 4.69
CA THR A 78 -6.51 7.35 4.08
C THR A 78 -7.70 7.07 5.01
N PRO A 79 -7.88 7.85 6.10
CA PRO A 79 -8.90 7.56 7.10
C PRO A 79 -10.34 7.62 6.56
N GLY A 80 -10.53 8.33 5.44
CA GLY A 80 -11.78 8.44 4.69
C GLY A 80 -12.09 7.27 3.75
N LEU A 81 -11.20 6.28 3.65
CA LEU A 81 -11.31 5.20 2.65
C LEU A 81 -12.45 4.25 2.98
N ILE A 82 -13.28 3.96 1.97
CA ILE A 82 -14.45 3.09 2.04
C ILE A 82 -14.17 1.74 1.35
N SER A 83 -13.43 1.77 0.25
CA SER A 83 -13.06 0.55 -0.49
C SER A 83 -11.58 0.53 -0.87
N LEU A 84 -10.96 -0.63 -0.72
CA LEU A 84 -9.57 -0.89 -1.09
C LEU A 84 -9.45 -2.06 -2.06
N VAL A 85 -8.64 -1.90 -3.10
CA VAL A 85 -8.14 -3.01 -3.91
C VAL A 85 -6.62 -2.94 -3.93
N LEU A 86 -5.96 -3.96 -3.38
CA LEU A 86 -4.52 -4.21 -3.50
C LEU A 86 -4.34 -5.52 -4.23
N ASP A 87 -4.02 -5.45 -5.51
CA ASP A 87 -3.93 -6.62 -6.39
C ASP A 87 -2.53 -6.68 -7.01
N ASP A 88 -1.87 -7.83 -6.87
CA ASP A 88 -0.56 -8.09 -7.49
C ASP A 88 0.47 -7.01 -7.14
N PHE A 89 0.96 -6.99 -5.90
CA PHE A 89 2.02 -6.07 -5.50
C PHE A 89 3.35 -6.79 -5.30
N ILE A 90 4.44 -6.05 -5.50
CA ILE A 90 5.82 -6.50 -5.38
C ILE A 90 6.46 -5.79 -4.17
N CYS A 91 7.41 -6.49 -3.55
CA CYS A 91 8.08 -6.11 -2.30
C CYS A 91 7.17 -6.29 -1.08
N ARG A 92 7.47 -5.60 0.01
CA ARG A 92 6.73 -5.75 1.26
C ARG A 92 5.33 -5.17 1.14
N THR A 93 4.35 -5.83 1.76
CA THR A 93 2.98 -5.35 1.80
C THR A 93 2.92 -3.95 2.41
N PRO A 94 2.20 -2.97 1.83
CA PRO A 94 2.07 -1.67 2.45
C PRO A 94 1.41 -1.77 3.83
N LEU A 95 1.85 -0.95 4.77
CA LEU A 95 1.19 -0.79 6.06
C LEU A 95 -0.09 0.00 5.84
N LEU A 96 -1.23 -0.63 6.13
CA LEU A 96 -2.53 0.03 6.19
C LEU A 96 -2.67 0.64 7.58
N GLU A 97 -2.62 1.97 7.66
CA GLU A 97 -2.85 2.67 8.92
C GLU A 97 -4.35 2.64 9.29
N ASN A 98 -4.74 3.28 10.39
CA ASN A 98 -6.12 3.23 10.88
C ASN A 98 -7.12 3.74 9.82
N MET A 99 -7.93 2.84 9.26
CA MET A 99 -8.97 3.13 8.26
C MET A 99 -10.35 2.76 8.82
N PRO A 100 -10.89 3.55 9.76
CA PRO A 100 -12.12 3.20 10.49
C PRO A 100 -13.38 3.16 9.61
N LEU A 101 -13.33 3.71 8.40
CA LEU A 101 -14.45 3.77 7.45
C LEU A 101 -14.37 2.70 6.36
N LEU A 102 -13.36 1.83 6.37
CA LEU A 102 -13.15 0.83 5.33
C LEU A 102 -14.18 -0.29 5.44
N VAL A 103 -15.05 -0.39 4.44
CA VAL A 103 -16.16 -1.36 4.39
C VAL A 103 -15.77 -2.59 3.58
N SER A 104 -15.12 -2.37 2.42
CA SER A 104 -14.72 -3.45 1.51
C SER A 104 -13.24 -3.42 1.18
N ALA A 105 -12.63 -4.60 1.10
CA ALA A 105 -11.25 -4.75 0.69
C ALA A 105 -11.04 -6.02 -0.12
N ILE A 106 -10.33 -5.90 -1.23
CA ILE A 106 -9.80 -7.03 -2.00
C ILE A 106 -8.28 -6.95 -1.91
N VAL A 107 -7.66 -7.99 -1.35
CA VAL A 107 -6.21 -8.10 -1.25
C VAL A 107 -5.75 -9.42 -1.86
N ARG A 108 -5.00 -9.33 -2.95
CA ARG A 108 -4.38 -10.48 -3.62
C ARG A 108 -2.87 -10.43 -3.43
N VAL A 109 -2.37 -11.26 -2.53
CA VAL A 109 -0.93 -11.40 -2.28
C VAL A 109 -0.36 -12.39 -3.28
N THR A 110 0.76 -12.05 -3.92
CA THR A 110 1.44 -12.94 -4.87
C THR A 110 2.77 -13.42 -4.30
N GLN A 111 3.42 -14.36 -5.00
CA GLN A 111 4.76 -14.86 -4.66
C GLN A 111 5.86 -13.78 -4.68
N PHE A 112 5.56 -12.57 -5.16
CA PHE A 112 6.48 -11.42 -5.17
C PHE A 112 6.42 -10.59 -3.88
N CYS A 113 5.57 -10.99 -2.92
CA CYS A 113 5.55 -10.40 -1.60
C CYS A 113 6.82 -10.77 -0.82
N GLU A 114 7.51 -9.77 -0.28
CA GLU A 114 8.74 -9.97 0.51
C GLU A 114 8.48 -10.09 2.02
N ASP A 115 7.22 -10.19 2.44
CA ASP A 115 6.84 -10.44 3.84
C ASP A 115 6.97 -11.91 4.21
N ASP A 116 8.14 -12.48 3.96
CA ASP A 116 8.49 -13.84 4.32
C ASP A 116 9.67 -13.86 5.28
N CYS A 117 9.65 -14.80 6.21
CA CYS A 117 10.74 -15.08 7.10
C CYS A 117 11.14 -16.56 7.02
N SER A 118 12.28 -16.83 6.38
CA SER A 118 12.84 -18.19 6.29
C SER A 118 13.24 -18.82 7.62
N LYS A 119 13.23 -18.05 8.72
CA LYS A 119 13.68 -18.47 10.04
C LYS A 119 12.56 -18.64 11.07
N SER A 120 11.36 -18.14 10.80
CA SER A 120 10.22 -18.27 11.72
C SER A 120 8.91 -18.10 10.96
N SER A 121 7.96 -18.99 11.22
CA SER A 121 6.58 -18.91 10.72
C SER A 121 5.63 -18.14 11.64
N TYR A 122 6.07 -17.79 12.86
CA TYR A 122 5.21 -17.22 13.91
C TYR A 122 5.47 -15.74 14.21
N GLY A 123 6.26 -15.08 13.35
CA GLY A 123 6.79 -13.75 13.60
C GLY A 123 7.94 -13.78 14.62
N ASP A 124 8.79 -12.75 14.58
CA ASP A 124 10.01 -12.62 15.39
C ASP A 124 10.98 -13.82 15.25
N CYS A 125 11.92 -13.71 14.32
CA CYS A 125 12.98 -14.71 14.16
C CYS A 125 14.26 -14.38 14.96
N GLY A 126 14.20 -13.40 15.87
CA GLY A 126 15.36 -12.91 16.62
C GLY A 126 16.43 -12.22 15.77
N TYR A 127 16.28 -12.19 14.44
CA TYR A 127 17.20 -11.48 13.55
C TYR A 127 16.70 -10.06 13.31
N LEU A 128 17.25 -9.10 14.06
CA LEU A 128 16.88 -7.67 14.02
C LEU A 128 16.87 -7.02 12.62
N ARG A 129 17.50 -7.65 11.63
CA ARG A 129 17.54 -7.17 10.23
C ARG A 129 16.61 -7.96 9.30
N CYS A 130 15.76 -8.82 9.84
CA CYS A 130 14.78 -9.57 9.04
C CYS A 130 13.68 -8.63 8.58
N LEU A 131 13.68 -8.31 7.28
CA LEU A 131 12.71 -7.39 6.69
C LEU A 131 11.28 -7.95 6.65
N GLY A 132 11.13 -9.27 6.67
CA GLY A 132 9.83 -9.94 6.80
C GLY A 132 9.25 -9.89 8.21
N CYS A 133 10.10 -9.80 9.24
CA CYS A 133 9.66 -9.71 10.65
C CYS A 133 9.55 -8.28 11.18
N TYR A 134 10.25 -7.29 10.60
CA TYR A 134 10.34 -5.91 11.11
C TYR A 134 10.21 -4.85 10.00
N ASP A 135 9.54 -3.72 10.30
CA ASP A 135 9.32 -2.59 9.39
C ASP A 135 10.64 -1.87 9.03
N SER A 136 11.58 -1.76 9.97
CA SER A 136 12.84 -1.02 9.76
C SER A 136 14.07 -1.75 10.29
N ARG A 137 15.26 -1.32 9.83
CA ARG A 137 16.58 -1.80 10.29
C ARG A 137 16.83 -1.60 11.80
N LEU A 138 15.99 -0.83 12.49
CA LEU A 138 16.12 -0.50 13.91
C LEU A 138 15.13 -1.24 14.82
N GLY A 139 14.24 -2.07 14.27
CA GLY A 139 13.47 -3.07 15.04
C GLY A 139 12.59 -2.56 16.19
N ALA A 140 12.24 -1.27 16.23
CA ALA A 140 11.78 -0.65 17.48
C ALA A 140 10.27 -0.41 17.64
N ASP A 141 9.43 -0.57 16.61
CA ASP A 141 8.03 -0.10 16.71
C ASP A 141 6.93 -1.09 16.32
N ASP A 142 7.28 -2.29 15.85
CA ASP A 142 6.26 -3.29 15.53
C ASP A 142 5.91 -4.10 16.78
N ARG A 143 4.64 -3.99 17.19
CA ARG A 143 4.03 -4.83 18.20
C ARG A 143 4.20 -6.29 17.78
N ARG A 144 5.07 -7.01 18.49
CA ARG A 144 5.43 -8.41 18.26
C ARG A 144 4.19 -9.25 17.91
N GLY A 145 4.22 -9.92 16.76
CA GLY A 145 3.21 -10.90 16.37
C GLY A 145 1.91 -10.33 15.77
N GLU A 146 1.78 -9.00 15.60
CA GLU A 146 0.63 -8.43 14.88
C GLU A 146 0.86 -8.48 13.37
N SER A 147 -0.07 -9.08 12.62
CA SER A 147 -0.06 -8.96 11.16
C SER A 147 -0.36 -7.52 10.76
N LEU A 148 0.62 -6.85 10.15
CA LEU A 148 0.52 -5.44 9.74
C LEU A 148 -0.59 -5.21 8.71
N LEU A 149 -0.76 -6.14 7.77
CA LEU A 149 -1.84 -6.09 6.77
C LEU A 149 -3.20 -6.35 7.43
N LEU A 150 -3.34 -7.43 8.19
CA LEU A 150 -4.64 -7.82 8.76
C LEU A 150 -5.12 -6.83 9.83
N LYS A 151 -4.20 -6.16 10.52
CA LYS A 151 -4.56 -5.12 11.49
C LYS A 151 -5.34 -3.97 10.83
N GLY A 152 -4.86 -3.46 9.70
CA GLY A 152 -5.55 -2.39 8.97
C GLY A 152 -6.86 -2.85 8.31
N LEU A 153 -7.04 -4.16 8.14
CA LEU A 153 -8.26 -4.76 7.58
C LEU A 153 -9.21 -5.32 8.65
N SER A 154 -8.87 -5.20 9.94
CA SER A 154 -9.54 -5.91 11.03
C SER A 154 -11.02 -5.53 11.22
N GLN A 155 -11.44 -4.37 10.71
CA GLN A 155 -12.82 -3.86 10.81
C GLN A 155 -13.61 -3.98 9.49
N VAL A 156 -13.00 -4.53 8.43
CA VAL A 156 -13.62 -4.64 7.10
C VAL A 156 -14.69 -5.73 7.11
N THR A 157 -15.90 -5.39 6.64
CA THR A 157 -17.03 -6.33 6.60
C THR A 157 -17.07 -7.17 5.33
N GLU A 158 -16.57 -6.62 4.22
CA GLU A 158 -16.51 -7.28 2.92
C GLU A 158 -15.05 -7.50 2.51
N LEU A 159 -14.43 -8.54 3.05
CA LEU A 159 -13.01 -8.84 2.83
C LEU A 159 -12.84 -10.06 1.90
N GLU A 160 -12.19 -9.84 0.76
CA GLU A 160 -11.60 -10.91 -0.06
C GLU A 160 -10.09 -10.89 0.10
N LEU A 161 -9.54 -11.92 0.75
CA LEU A 161 -8.09 -12.12 0.89
C LEU A 161 -7.71 -13.42 0.18
N SER A 162 -6.81 -13.33 -0.81
CA SER A 162 -6.32 -14.49 -1.54
C SER A 162 -4.81 -14.44 -1.70
N VAL A 163 -4.16 -15.60 -1.62
CA VAL A 163 -2.76 -15.78 -2.01
C VAL A 163 -2.75 -16.47 -3.36
N VAL A 164 -2.16 -15.82 -4.36
CA VAL A 164 -2.11 -16.33 -5.73
C VAL A 164 -0.67 -16.69 -6.05
N SER A 165 -0.41 -17.99 -6.20
CA SER A 165 0.80 -18.45 -6.89
C SER A 165 0.48 -18.40 -8.39
N PRO A 166 1.14 -17.57 -9.21
CA PRO A 166 1.01 -17.71 -10.65
C PRO A 166 1.40 -19.14 -11.01
N MET A 167 0.51 -19.85 -11.71
CA MET A 167 0.84 -21.15 -12.29
C MET A 167 2.03 -20.93 -13.22
N VAL A 168 3.12 -21.66 -12.97
CA VAL A 168 4.35 -21.67 -13.75
C VAL A 168 4.08 -22.15 -15.18
#